data_AF-B8MMF4-F1
#
_entry.id   AF-B8MMF4-F1
#
_cell.length_a   1.000
_cell.length_b   1.000
_cell.length_c   1.000
_cell.angle_alpha   90.00
_cell.angle_beta   90.00
_cell.angle_gamma   90.00
#
_symmetry.space_group_name_H-M   'P 1'
#
loop_
_entity.id
_entity.type
_entity.pdbx_description
1 polymer ?
#
loop_
_entity_poly.entity_id
_entity_poly.type
_entity_poly.pdbx_seq_one_letter_code
_entity_poly.pdbx_strand_id
1 'polypeptide(L)'
;MAYRAETRANGHKLTQSEEESLVRWILDLDKRGLPPRHSLVREMADYLLSQRGNQYVGENWEYNLVKRRPEIESKFSRKYNYERAKCEDPKIVQEYFDRVREVILEYGILPEDIYNFDETGFAMGLCATAKVITGSDRYNRPNILQPGDREWVTAIEAVNSIGWALPSYIIFKAKKYTRLGWFEDLPDDWKINISDNGWTTDKIGLEWLKTHFIPLIDGRTSGKYWMLILDGHGSHLTAEFDHTCTKNNIIPVCMPPHSSHLLQPLDVGCFAVLKRHYGQLVEQRMRLGFNHIDKLDFLTAFPKARTMVYKAQTVRNSFTATGLLTVRLKTPTPPPSRSSDTQSSCLQTPQNPRQFKRQMTTMKKRISWHTRSSSKAIGEVFTRASKAYEMSINKLTIAQKELHDLRAAHEKEKQKRQKSKKQISHDHGITREEAQALVQGQIEASQTVTTAPAEPELPVSHLPVRRQFRCSGCGIEGHKITGCPNRARS
;
A
#
# COMPACT_ATOMS: atom_id res chain seq x y z
N MET A 1 21.82 70.31 -5.14
CA MET A 1 20.66 69.67 -5.78
C MET A 1 20.20 68.54 -4.88
N ALA A 2 19.02 68.66 -4.27
CA ALA A 2 18.49 67.67 -3.34
C ALA A 2 17.93 66.47 -4.12
N TYR A 3 18.42 65.26 -3.82
CA TYR A 3 17.94 64.01 -4.39
C TYR A 3 16.48 63.81 -3.96
N ARG A 4 15.53 63.94 -4.89
CA ARG A 4 14.12 63.64 -4.64
C ARG A 4 14.02 62.15 -4.28
N ALA A 5 13.70 61.85 -3.02
CA ALA A 5 13.37 60.50 -2.62
C ALA A 5 12.12 60.05 -3.38
N GLU A 6 12.24 59.00 -4.19
CA GLU A 6 11.11 58.33 -4.81
C GLU A 6 10.24 57.69 -3.71
N THR A 7 9.25 58.44 -3.21
CA THR A 7 8.26 57.91 -2.27
C THR A 7 7.33 56.95 -3.00
N ARG A 8 7.58 55.64 -2.79
CA ARG A 8 6.74 54.53 -3.23
C ARG A 8 5.47 54.46 -2.37
N ALA A 9 4.39 53.86 -2.88
CA ALA A 9 3.10 53.75 -2.19
C ALA A 9 3.22 53.14 -0.77
N ASN A 10 2.28 53.47 0.13
CA ASN A 10 2.22 53.18 1.59
C ASN A 10 2.33 51.69 2.03
N GLY A 11 2.70 50.77 1.14
CA GLY A 11 2.96 49.35 1.42
C GLY A 11 4.40 48.89 1.17
N HIS A 12 5.32 49.77 0.76
CA HIS A 12 6.70 49.42 0.41
C HIS A 12 7.71 50.01 1.41
N LYS A 13 8.29 49.14 2.24
CA LYS A 13 9.37 49.53 3.19
C LYS A 13 10.76 49.54 2.54
N LEU A 14 11.02 48.67 1.56
CA LEU A 14 12.26 48.67 0.79
C LEU A 14 12.17 49.64 -0.39
N THR A 15 13.30 50.26 -0.74
CA THR A 15 13.44 50.98 -2.01
C THR A 15 13.34 50.04 -3.20
N GLN A 16 13.07 50.58 -4.39
CA GLN A 16 12.92 49.76 -5.60
C GLN A 16 14.18 48.93 -5.89
N SER A 17 15.37 49.53 -5.78
CA SER A 17 16.65 48.84 -6.00
C SER A 17 16.94 47.75 -4.98
N GLU A 18 16.54 47.93 -3.72
CA GLU A 18 16.67 46.90 -2.67
C GLU A 18 15.72 45.74 -2.90
N GLU A 19 14.47 46.01 -3.24
CA GLU A 19 13.50 44.97 -3.56
C GLU A 19 13.93 44.18 -4.80
N GLU A 20 14.45 44.85 -5.84
CA GLU A 20 15.03 44.19 -7.02
C GLU A 20 16.26 43.35 -6.68
N SER A 21 17.14 43.84 -5.81
CA SER A 21 18.33 43.09 -5.37
C SER A 21 17.95 41.87 -4.55
N LEU A 22 16.95 41.99 -3.67
CA LEU A 22 16.41 40.88 -2.89
C LEU A 22 15.76 39.83 -3.80
N VAL A 23 14.98 40.26 -4.81
CA VAL A 23 14.39 39.34 -5.80
C VAL A 23 15.47 38.61 -6.60
N ARG A 24 16.52 39.30 -7.05
CA ARG A 24 17.66 38.67 -7.74
C ARG A 24 18.37 37.65 -6.84
N TRP A 25 18.57 37.99 -5.57
CA TRP A 25 19.17 37.09 -4.59
C TRP A 25 18.33 35.82 -4.35
N ILE A 26 16.99 35.95 -4.26
CA ILE A 26 16.07 34.80 -4.17
C ILE A 26 16.22 33.89 -5.39
N LEU A 27 16.22 34.45 -6.60
CA LEU A 27 16.35 33.70 -7.85
C LEU A 27 17.71 33.02 -8.00
N ASP A 28 18.78 33.65 -7.52
CA ASP A 28 20.13 33.09 -7.53
C ASP A 28 20.29 31.91 -6.54
N LEU A 29 19.63 31.97 -5.38
CA LEU A 29 19.55 30.85 -4.45
C LEU A 29 18.72 29.68 -5.00
N ASP A 30 17.61 29.97 -5.67
CA ASP A 30 16.79 28.96 -6.34
C ASP A 30 17.57 28.24 -7.46
N LYS A 31 18.32 28.98 -8.28
CA LYS A 31 19.21 28.41 -9.32
C LYS A 31 20.29 27.49 -8.75
N ARG A 32 20.73 27.71 -7.52
CA ARG A 32 21.70 26.87 -6.80
C ARG A 32 21.05 25.69 -6.06
N GLY A 33 19.74 25.48 -6.22
CA GLY A 33 18.99 24.39 -5.59
C GLY A 33 18.72 24.60 -4.10
N LEU A 34 18.85 25.84 -3.61
CA LEU A 34 18.67 26.20 -2.19
C LEU A 34 17.60 27.30 -2.03
N PRO A 35 16.34 27.07 -2.46
CA PRO A 35 15.30 28.09 -2.38
C PRO A 35 15.09 28.56 -0.93
N PRO A 36 15.14 29.89 -0.66
CA PRO A 36 15.05 30.42 0.70
C PRO A 36 13.65 30.23 1.28
N ARG A 37 13.55 29.99 2.59
CA ARG A 37 12.27 29.99 3.31
C ARG A 37 11.74 31.42 3.47
N HIS A 38 10.43 31.55 3.67
CA HIS A 38 9.77 32.83 3.98
C HIS A 38 10.46 33.61 5.11
N SER A 39 10.88 32.92 6.17
CA SER A 39 11.61 33.54 7.29
C SER A 39 12.95 34.16 6.87
N LEU A 40 13.72 33.45 6.03
CA LEU A 40 15.03 33.90 5.59
C LEU A 40 14.93 35.10 4.63
N VAL A 41 13.87 35.16 3.80
CA VAL A 41 13.58 36.33 2.96
C VAL A 41 13.25 37.56 3.83
N ARG A 42 12.51 37.35 4.93
CA ARG A 42 12.20 38.41 5.89
C ARG A 42 13.45 38.92 6.60
N GLU A 43 14.28 38.01 7.11
CA GLU A 43 15.57 38.33 7.74
C GLU A 43 16.48 39.14 6.81
N MET A 44 16.54 38.77 5.53
CA MET A 44 17.34 39.51 4.54
C MET A 44 16.76 40.91 4.24
N ALA A 45 15.43 41.06 4.24
CA ALA A 45 14.79 42.37 4.11
C ALA A 45 15.04 43.26 5.34
N ASP A 46 14.98 42.69 6.54
CA ASP A 46 15.31 43.39 7.78
C ASP A 46 16.78 43.78 7.84
N TYR A 47 17.68 42.92 7.33
CA TYR A 47 19.09 43.24 7.19
C TYR A 47 19.31 44.46 6.29
N LEU A 48 18.68 44.50 5.10
CA LEU A 48 18.76 45.65 4.20
C LEU A 48 18.22 46.94 4.86
N LEU A 49 17.12 46.86 5.61
CA LEU A 49 16.56 48.00 6.35
C LEU A 49 17.48 48.46 7.47
N SER A 50 18.09 47.53 8.21
CA SER A 50 19.00 47.83 9.34
C SER A 50 20.20 48.68 8.92
N GLN A 51 20.65 48.55 7.66
CA GLN A 51 21.72 49.40 7.09
C GLN A 51 21.29 50.87 6.90
N ARG A 52 19.99 51.16 6.91
CA ARG A 52 19.42 52.53 6.81
C ARG A 52 18.78 53.02 8.12
N GLY A 53 18.77 52.19 9.17
CA GLY A 53 18.22 52.49 10.49
C GLY A 53 17.50 51.29 11.13
N ASN A 54 17.13 51.37 12.41
CA ASN A 54 16.47 50.27 13.14
C ASN A 54 14.99 50.08 12.73
N GLN A 55 14.75 49.67 11.49
CA GLN A 55 13.42 49.37 10.97
C GLN A 55 13.31 47.88 10.62
N TYR A 56 12.10 47.34 10.82
CA TYR A 56 11.76 45.95 10.52
C TYR A 56 10.56 45.89 9.59
N VAL A 57 10.48 44.85 8.75
CA VAL A 57 9.29 44.55 7.96
C VAL A 57 8.19 43.95 8.84
N GLY A 58 6.94 44.07 8.38
CA GLY A 58 5.80 43.48 9.09
C GLY A 58 5.73 41.96 8.90
N GLU A 59 5.01 41.27 9.77
CA GLU A 59 4.89 39.81 9.79
C GLU A 59 4.31 39.20 8.49
N ASN A 60 3.58 39.97 7.69
CA ASN A 60 3.01 39.50 6.43
C ASN A 60 3.70 40.11 5.19
N TRP A 61 4.85 40.75 5.37
CA TRP A 61 5.48 41.52 4.31
C TRP A 61 5.99 40.65 3.15
N GLU A 62 6.54 39.47 3.44
CA GLU A 62 7.04 38.54 2.43
C GLU A 62 5.91 37.91 1.60
N TYR A 63 4.74 37.64 2.19
CA TYR A 63 3.56 37.21 1.44
C TYR A 63 3.12 38.27 0.44
N ASN A 64 3.18 39.55 0.83
CA ASN A 64 2.88 40.65 -0.07
C ASN A 64 3.99 40.88 -1.10
N LEU A 65 5.24 40.49 -0.83
CA LEU A 65 6.35 40.54 -1.80
C LEU A 65 6.11 39.52 -2.92
N VAL A 66 5.76 38.29 -2.55
CA VAL A 66 5.42 37.23 -3.52
C VAL A 66 4.20 37.61 -4.36
N LYS A 67 3.17 38.24 -3.77
CA LYS A 67 1.99 38.68 -4.54
C LYS A 67 2.28 39.77 -5.57
N ARG A 68 3.26 40.65 -5.32
CA ARG A 68 3.53 41.83 -6.15
C ARG A 68 4.67 41.65 -7.15
N ARG A 69 5.50 40.62 -6.98
CA ARG A 69 6.62 40.28 -7.88
C ARG A 69 6.31 38.99 -8.63
N PRO A 70 5.84 39.08 -9.90
CA PRO A 70 5.47 37.88 -10.67
C PRO A 70 6.66 36.97 -10.97
N GLU A 71 7.90 37.43 -10.73
CA GLU A 71 9.12 36.64 -10.93
C GLU A 71 9.33 35.57 -9.84
N ILE A 72 8.63 35.64 -8.71
CA ILE A 72 8.80 34.73 -7.56
C ILE A 72 7.45 34.16 -7.11
N GLU A 73 7.45 32.88 -6.70
CA GLU A 73 6.24 32.16 -6.29
C GLU A 73 6.52 31.28 -5.06
N SER A 74 5.55 31.14 -4.16
CA SER A 74 5.67 30.26 -2.99
C SER A 74 5.17 28.84 -3.32
N LYS A 75 6.07 27.85 -3.24
CA LYS A 75 5.76 26.42 -3.45
C LYS A 75 6.14 25.58 -2.23
N PHE A 76 5.45 24.45 -2.03
CA PHE A 76 5.85 23.47 -1.02
C PHE A 76 7.12 22.73 -1.48
N SER A 77 8.19 22.81 -0.68
CA SER A 77 9.40 22.02 -0.91
C SER A 77 9.10 20.53 -0.70
N ARG A 78 9.53 19.67 -1.63
CA ARG A 78 9.60 18.23 -1.38
C ARG A 78 10.91 17.94 -0.64
N LYS A 79 10.87 17.11 0.41
CA LYS A 79 12.10 16.59 1.03
C LYS A 79 12.79 15.72 -0.02
N TYR A 80 13.98 16.15 -0.44
CA TYR A 80 14.75 15.49 -1.48
C TYR A 80 16.11 15.14 -0.86
N ASN A 81 16.46 13.86 -0.83
CA ASN A 81 17.69 13.42 -0.18
C ASN A 81 18.88 13.90 -1.01
N TYR A 82 19.82 14.60 -0.36
CA TYR A 82 21.04 15.12 -0.97
C TYR A 82 21.89 14.03 -1.63
N GLU A 83 21.89 12.82 -1.08
CA GLU A 83 22.58 11.66 -1.67
C GLU A 83 21.92 11.23 -2.99
N ARG A 84 20.58 11.27 -3.07
CA ARG A 84 19.85 10.99 -4.31
C ARG A 84 20.16 12.03 -5.38
N ALA A 85 20.27 13.30 -5.00
CA ALA A 85 20.59 14.39 -5.93
C ALA A 85 21.97 14.23 -6.58
N LYS A 86 22.96 13.67 -5.87
CA LYS A 86 24.29 13.38 -6.43
C LYS A 86 24.28 12.18 -7.38
N CYS A 87 23.42 11.21 -7.13
CA CYS A 87 23.31 9.98 -7.93
C CYS A 87 22.51 10.17 -9.22
N GLU A 88 21.88 11.33 -9.43
CA GLU A 88 21.27 11.71 -10.72
C GLU A 88 22.29 12.36 -11.67
N ASP A 89 23.59 12.30 -11.37
CA ASP A 89 24.65 12.71 -12.31
C ASP A 89 24.44 11.95 -13.64
N PRO A 90 24.13 12.67 -14.74
CA PRO A 90 23.89 12.04 -16.04
C PRO A 90 25.04 11.14 -16.47
N LYS A 91 26.28 11.42 -16.05
CA LYS A 91 27.44 10.60 -16.36
C LYS A 91 27.37 9.22 -15.69
N ILE A 92 27.05 9.17 -14.40
CA ILE A 92 26.92 7.91 -13.64
C ILE A 92 25.78 7.05 -14.20
N VAL A 93 24.65 7.70 -14.51
CA VAL A 93 23.48 7.04 -15.10
C VAL A 93 23.81 6.52 -16.51
N GLN A 94 24.53 7.30 -17.32
CA GLN A 94 24.95 6.90 -18.65
C GLN A 94 25.93 5.71 -18.61
N GLU A 95 26.94 5.75 -17.73
CA GLU A 95 27.90 4.65 -17.53
C GLU A 95 27.20 3.34 -17.13
N TYR A 96 26.14 3.42 -16.32
CA TYR A 96 25.31 2.27 -15.98
C TYR A 96 24.60 1.69 -17.21
N PHE A 97 23.95 2.52 -18.03
CA PHE A 97 23.28 2.04 -19.24
C PHE A 97 24.26 1.53 -20.29
N ASP A 98 25.44 2.12 -20.40
CA ASP A 98 26.50 1.63 -21.27
C ASP A 98 26.94 0.23 -20.85
N ARG A 99 27.16 -0.01 -19.55
CA ARG A 99 27.46 -1.35 -19.00
C ARG A 99 26.34 -2.35 -19.26
N VAL A 100 25.08 -1.98 -19.04
CA VAL A 100 23.93 -2.85 -19.35
C VAL A 100 23.94 -3.24 -20.83
N ARG A 101 24.17 -2.28 -21.73
CA ARG A 101 24.24 -2.53 -23.18
C ARG A 101 25.42 -3.41 -23.56
N GLU A 102 26.60 -3.19 -22.97
CA GLU A 102 27.80 -4.01 -23.18
C GLU A 102 27.54 -5.47 -22.80
N VAL A 103 26.98 -5.72 -21.62
CA VAL A 103 26.66 -7.09 -21.15
C VAL A 103 25.62 -7.76 -22.05
N ILE A 104 24.59 -7.03 -22.49
CA ILE A 104 23.60 -7.56 -23.44
C ILE A 104 24.29 -8.03 -24.73
N LEU A 105 25.22 -7.24 -25.26
CA LEU A 105 25.93 -7.55 -26.50
C LEU A 105 26.95 -8.68 -26.33
N GLU A 106 27.72 -8.69 -25.25
CA GLU A 106 28.75 -9.69 -24.98
C GLU A 106 28.17 -11.09 -24.77
N TYR A 107 27.07 -11.18 -24.00
CA TYR A 107 26.45 -12.46 -23.62
C TYR A 107 25.24 -12.84 -24.49
N GLY A 108 24.85 -11.98 -25.44
CA GLY A 108 23.71 -12.22 -26.33
C GLY A 108 22.38 -12.34 -25.58
N ILE A 109 22.14 -11.47 -24.60
CA ILE A 109 20.98 -11.55 -23.70
C ILE A 109 19.73 -11.03 -24.40
N LEU A 110 18.69 -11.87 -24.47
CA LEU A 110 17.40 -11.50 -25.07
C LEU A 110 16.55 -10.70 -24.07
N PRO A 111 15.61 -9.84 -24.54
CA PRO A 111 14.73 -9.08 -23.65
C PRO A 111 13.97 -9.96 -22.66
N GLU A 112 13.45 -11.12 -23.08
CA GLU A 112 12.77 -12.07 -22.20
C GLU A 112 13.64 -12.61 -21.05
N ASP A 113 14.97 -12.59 -21.21
CA ASP A 113 15.97 -13.08 -20.25
C ASP A 113 16.54 -11.96 -19.35
N ILE A 114 16.02 -10.74 -19.45
CA ILE A 114 16.35 -9.61 -18.56
C ILE A 114 15.34 -9.55 -17.42
N TYR A 115 15.82 -9.79 -16.20
CA TYR A 115 15.03 -9.78 -14.97
C TYR A 115 15.41 -8.61 -14.08
N ASN A 116 14.41 -8.12 -13.36
CA ASN A 116 14.55 -7.17 -12.29
C ASN A 116 13.99 -7.75 -10.99
N PHE A 117 14.73 -7.59 -9.90
CA PHE A 117 14.38 -8.07 -8.58
C PHE A 117 14.47 -6.91 -7.57
N ASP A 118 13.52 -6.91 -6.62
CA ASP A 118 13.53 -5.95 -5.51
C ASP A 118 12.64 -6.41 -4.34
N GLU A 119 12.84 -5.76 -3.19
CA GLU A 119 12.07 -5.97 -1.98
C GLU A 119 11.16 -4.80 -1.62
N THR A 120 9.96 -5.14 -1.13
CA THR A 120 9.06 -4.15 -0.58
C THR A 120 8.48 -4.58 0.77
N GLY A 121 8.68 -3.72 1.77
CA GLY A 121 8.02 -3.83 3.07
C GLY A 121 6.60 -3.27 3.07
N PHE A 122 5.70 -3.98 3.76
CA PHE A 122 4.35 -3.54 4.10
C PHE A 122 4.18 -3.53 5.62
N ALA A 123 3.74 -2.41 6.17
CA ALA A 123 3.09 -2.42 7.47
C ALA A 123 1.65 -2.90 7.26
N MET A 124 1.30 -4.10 7.75
CA MET A 124 0.03 -4.77 7.42
C MET A 124 -1.20 -3.92 7.77
N GLY A 125 -1.13 -3.17 8.88
CA GLY A 125 -2.18 -2.26 9.31
C GLY A 125 -2.03 -0.83 8.80
N LEU A 126 -1.32 -0.53 7.71
CA LEU A 126 -1.19 0.86 7.24
C LEU A 126 -2.07 1.15 6.03
N CYS A 127 -3.10 1.99 6.23
CA CYS A 127 -3.90 2.54 5.14
C CYS A 127 -3.07 3.56 4.34
N ALA A 128 -3.13 3.48 3.01
CA ALA A 128 -2.53 4.51 2.16
C ALA A 128 -3.23 5.85 2.38
N THR A 129 -2.49 6.97 2.32
CA THR A 129 -3.10 8.30 2.35
C THR A 129 -3.93 8.50 1.08
N ALA A 130 -5.21 8.81 1.24
CA ALA A 130 -6.15 9.02 0.14
C ALA A 130 -6.82 10.40 0.24
N LYS A 131 -7.16 10.97 -0.91
CA LYS A 131 -8.04 12.15 -0.97
C LYS A 131 -9.48 11.67 -0.69
N VAL A 132 -10.05 12.10 0.42
CA VAL A 132 -11.40 11.70 0.85
C VAL A 132 -12.41 12.83 0.62
N ILE A 133 -13.67 12.44 0.48
CA ILE A 133 -14.81 13.35 0.47
C ILE A 133 -15.30 13.46 1.92
N THR A 134 -15.40 14.68 2.45
CA THR A 134 -15.82 14.93 3.84
C THR A 134 -16.79 16.11 3.91
N GLY A 135 -17.46 16.27 5.06
CA GLY A 135 -18.41 17.37 5.28
C GLY A 135 -17.73 18.72 5.09
N SER A 136 -18.37 19.64 4.35
CA SER A 136 -17.84 20.97 4.05
C SER A 136 -17.72 21.86 5.29
N ASP A 137 -18.41 21.50 6.36
CA ASP A 137 -18.39 22.13 7.69
C ASP A 137 -17.16 21.73 8.52
N ARG A 138 -16.37 20.74 8.07
CA ARG A 138 -15.15 20.31 8.77
C ARG A 138 -13.98 21.19 8.37
N TYR A 139 -13.58 22.06 9.30
CA TYR A 139 -12.40 22.94 9.15
C TYR A 139 -11.07 22.19 9.06
N ASN A 140 -10.96 21.03 9.73
CA ASN A 140 -9.73 20.24 9.77
C ASN A 140 -9.74 19.10 8.75
N ARG A 141 -8.54 18.71 8.29
CA ARG A 141 -8.36 17.51 7.48
C ARG A 141 -8.96 16.31 8.23
N PRO A 142 -9.82 15.50 7.59
CA PRO A 142 -10.49 14.39 8.24
C PRO A 142 -9.46 13.32 8.63
N ASN A 143 -9.53 12.86 9.88
CA ASN A 143 -8.74 11.73 10.35
C ASN A 143 -9.37 10.43 9.85
N ILE A 144 -8.58 9.61 9.17
CA ILE A 144 -8.94 8.23 8.82
C ILE A 144 -8.44 7.34 9.95
N LEU A 145 -9.33 6.54 10.55
CA LEU A 145 -8.94 5.53 11.53
C LEU A 145 -7.93 4.58 10.85
N GLN A 146 -6.82 4.30 11.54
CA GLN A 146 -5.84 3.30 11.09
C GLN A 146 -5.88 2.10 12.04
N PRO A 147 -5.69 0.88 11.52
CA PRO A 147 -5.44 -0.29 12.36
C PRO A 147 -4.22 -0.03 13.27
N GLY A 148 -4.31 -0.45 14.53
CA GLY A 148 -3.26 -0.19 15.52
C GLY A 148 -1.99 -1.03 15.30
N ASP A 149 -2.08 -2.12 14.53
CA ASP A 149 -0.97 -3.04 14.32
C ASP A 149 -0.06 -2.57 13.18
N ARG A 150 1.25 -2.62 13.43
CA ARG A 150 2.31 -2.21 12.50
C ARG A 150 3.31 -3.33 12.26
N GLU A 151 2.93 -4.59 12.48
CA GLU A 151 3.79 -5.71 12.08
C GLU A 151 4.12 -5.60 10.58
N TRP A 152 5.41 -5.73 10.30
CA TRP A 152 5.97 -5.65 8.96
C TRP A 152 6.00 -7.04 8.31
N VAL A 153 5.70 -7.05 7.02
CA VAL A 153 5.91 -8.19 6.12
C VAL A 153 6.69 -7.69 4.91
N THR A 154 7.69 -8.46 4.50
CA THR A 154 8.48 -8.16 3.31
C THR A 154 8.03 -9.07 2.18
N ALA A 155 7.77 -8.51 1.01
CA ALA A 155 7.56 -9.28 -0.20
C ALA A 155 8.76 -9.06 -1.12
N ILE A 156 9.36 -10.16 -1.52
CA ILE A 156 10.36 -10.22 -2.58
C ILE A 156 9.62 -10.44 -3.89
N GLU A 157 9.87 -9.59 -4.87
CA GLU A 157 9.21 -9.61 -6.17
C GLU A 157 10.25 -9.60 -7.28
N ALA A 158 9.98 -10.34 -8.35
CA ALA A 158 10.82 -10.35 -9.54
C ALA A 158 9.97 -10.35 -10.80
N VAL A 159 10.43 -9.63 -11.82
CA VAL A 159 9.75 -9.44 -13.09
C VAL A 159 10.74 -9.47 -14.24
N ASN A 160 10.33 -9.91 -15.42
CA ASN A 160 11.14 -9.78 -16.62
C ASN A 160 10.68 -8.65 -17.53
N SER A 161 11.54 -8.29 -18.47
CA SER A 161 11.33 -7.11 -19.31
C SER A 161 10.14 -7.23 -20.26
N ILE A 162 9.72 -8.45 -20.64
CA ILE A 162 8.54 -8.70 -21.50
C ILE A 162 7.21 -8.68 -20.72
N GLY A 163 7.26 -8.56 -19.40
CA GLY A 163 6.10 -8.34 -18.55
C GLY A 163 5.64 -9.56 -17.74
N TRP A 164 6.43 -10.62 -17.66
CA TRP A 164 6.16 -11.74 -16.78
C TRP A 164 6.58 -11.39 -15.34
N ALA A 165 5.78 -11.81 -14.37
CA ALA A 165 6.06 -11.64 -12.95
C ALA A 165 6.18 -13.01 -12.31
N LEU A 166 7.29 -13.25 -11.62
CA LEU A 166 7.51 -14.49 -10.90
C LEU A 166 6.56 -14.60 -9.70
N PRO A 167 6.24 -15.80 -9.22
CA PRO A 167 5.58 -15.99 -7.93
C PRO A 167 6.25 -15.19 -6.80
N SER A 168 5.45 -14.63 -5.89
CA SER A 168 6.00 -13.84 -4.77
C SER A 168 6.69 -14.73 -3.75
N TYR A 169 7.70 -14.17 -3.11
CA TYR A 169 8.35 -14.78 -1.97
C TYR A 169 8.12 -13.90 -0.73
N ILE A 170 7.27 -14.36 0.19
CA ILE A 170 6.77 -13.57 1.32
C ILE A 170 7.57 -13.91 2.59
N ILE A 171 8.02 -12.89 3.31
CA ILE A 171 8.77 -13.03 4.56
C ILE A 171 7.96 -12.44 5.70
N PHE A 172 7.49 -13.28 6.61
CA PHE A 172 6.83 -12.83 7.83
C PHE A 172 7.79 -12.70 9.00
N LYS A 173 7.50 -11.75 9.89
CA LYS A 173 8.15 -11.72 11.20
C LYS A 173 7.73 -12.92 12.06
N ALA A 174 8.58 -13.93 12.24
CA ALA A 174 8.33 -15.04 13.14
C ALA A 174 9.65 -15.74 13.54
N LYS A 175 9.66 -16.38 14.71
CA LYS A 175 10.89 -16.96 15.27
C LYS A 175 11.21 -18.37 14.79
N LYS A 176 10.18 -19.23 14.66
CA LYS A 176 10.41 -20.68 14.48
C LYS A 176 9.36 -21.40 13.67
N TYR A 177 8.11 -20.94 13.70
CA TYR A 177 7.01 -21.69 13.11
C TYR A 177 6.19 -20.83 12.15
N THR A 178 5.88 -21.42 10.99
CA THR A 178 4.75 -21.00 10.16
C THR A 178 3.49 -21.77 10.56
N ARG A 179 2.31 -21.31 10.11
CA ARG A 179 1.06 -22.04 10.30
C ARG A 179 0.59 -22.58 8.96
N LEU A 180 0.12 -23.83 8.92
CA LEU A 180 -0.39 -24.43 7.69
C LEU A 180 -1.52 -23.59 7.05
N GLY A 181 -2.37 -22.95 7.87
CA GLY A 181 -3.43 -22.06 7.39
C GLY A 181 -2.95 -20.84 6.60
N TRP A 182 -1.66 -20.50 6.64
CA TRP A 182 -1.08 -19.44 5.81
C TRP A 182 -1.02 -19.82 4.32
N PHE A 183 -0.97 -21.11 4.01
CA PHE A 183 -0.82 -21.60 2.64
C PHE A 183 -2.14 -21.98 1.96
N GLU A 184 -3.24 -22.08 2.70
CA GLU A 184 -4.52 -22.63 2.20
C GLU A 184 -5.15 -21.83 1.03
N ASP A 185 -4.96 -20.51 1.01
CA ASP A 185 -5.50 -19.61 -0.03
C ASP A 185 -4.40 -18.95 -0.90
N LEU A 186 -3.14 -19.38 -0.73
CA LEU A 186 -2.01 -18.85 -1.47
C LEU A 186 -1.87 -19.61 -2.80
N PRO A 187 -1.43 -18.96 -3.90
CA PRO A 187 -1.04 -19.69 -5.09
C PRO A 187 0.04 -20.73 -4.77
N ASP A 188 -0.01 -21.87 -5.43
CA ASP A 188 0.77 -23.05 -5.05
C ASP A 188 2.28 -22.87 -5.28
N ASP A 189 2.65 -22.00 -6.22
CA ASP A 189 4.02 -21.66 -6.59
C ASP A 189 4.62 -20.52 -5.75
N TRP A 190 3.88 -19.96 -4.80
CA TRP A 190 4.38 -18.94 -3.88
C TRP A 190 5.05 -19.58 -2.67
N LYS A 191 6.08 -18.91 -2.17
CA LYS A 191 6.80 -19.34 -0.98
C LYS A 191 6.58 -18.38 0.18
N ILE A 192 6.46 -18.94 1.38
CA ILE A 192 6.50 -18.19 2.63
C ILE A 192 7.76 -18.59 3.40
N ASN A 193 8.56 -17.59 3.76
CA ASN A 193 9.65 -17.69 4.70
C ASN A 193 9.36 -16.83 5.95
N ILE A 194 10.20 -16.98 6.97
CA ILE A 194 10.11 -16.23 8.22
C ILE A 194 11.46 -15.67 8.61
N SER A 195 11.46 -14.51 9.26
CA SER A 195 12.64 -13.95 9.92
C SER A 195 12.28 -13.31 11.24
N ASP A 196 13.23 -13.17 12.17
CA ASP A 196 12.96 -12.64 13.52
C ASP A 196 12.41 -11.21 13.52
N ASN A 197 12.80 -10.42 12.52
CA ASN A 197 12.43 -9.02 12.38
C ASN A 197 11.47 -8.74 11.20
N GLY A 198 11.20 -9.74 10.35
CA GLY A 198 10.36 -9.62 9.16
C GLY A 198 11.05 -9.00 7.95
N TRP A 199 12.36 -8.75 8.04
CA TRP A 199 13.19 -8.21 6.96
C TRP A 199 13.96 -9.34 6.25
N THR A 200 14.37 -9.08 5.02
CA THR A 200 15.30 -9.93 4.27
C THR A 200 16.69 -9.87 4.91
N THR A 201 17.45 -10.95 4.77
CA THR A 201 18.87 -11.04 5.12
C THR A 201 19.60 -11.66 3.93
N ASP A 202 20.92 -11.53 3.88
CA ASP A 202 21.77 -12.06 2.80
C ASP A 202 21.54 -13.58 2.61
N LYS A 203 21.33 -14.30 3.72
CA LYS A 203 20.98 -15.72 3.72
C LYS A 203 19.65 -15.97 2.99
N ILE A 204 18.63 -15.18 3.30
CA ILE A 204 17.30 -15.30 2.68
C ILE A 204 17.37 -14.90 1.19
N GLY A 205 18.14 -13.87 0.84
CA GLY A 205 18.35 -13.46 -0.55
C GLY A 205 19.03 -14.55 -1.39
N LEU A 206 20.08 -15.17 -0.85
CA LEU A 206 20.74 -16.31 -1.49
C LEU A 206 19.83 -17.53 -1.62
N GLU A 207 19.06 -17.81 -0.58
CA GLU A 207 18.10 -18.91 -0.57
C GLU A 207 16.98 -18.68 -1.58
N TRP A 208 16.47 -17.46 -1.69
CA TRP A 208 15.53 -17.06 -2.74
C TRP A 208 16.14 -17.30 -4.12
N LEU A 209 17.39 -16.91 -4.35
CA LEU A 209 18.06 -17.13 -5.63
C LEU A 209 18.09 -18.64 -5.99
N LYS A 210 18.53 -19.48 -5.05
CA LYS A 210 18.72 -20.93 -5.26
C LYS A 210 17.42 -21.72 -5.34
N THR A 211 16.44 -21.40 -4.49
CA THR A 211 15.25 -22.25 -4.25
C THR A 211 13.98 -21.69 -4.89
N HIS A 212 14.02 -20.45 -5.39
CA HIS A 212 12.86 -19.78 -5.96
C HIS A 212 13.18 -19.23 -7.35
N PHE A 213 14.13 -18.31 -7.48
CA PHE A 213 14.42 -17.64 -8.75
C PHE A 213 14.92 -18.61 -9.83
N ILE A 214 16.04 -19.30 -9.59
CA ILE A 214 16.66 -20.21 -10.56
C ILE A 214 15.67 -21.31 -11.01
N PRO A 215 14.99 -22.05 -10.12
CA PRO A 215 14.04 -23.08 -10.54
C PRO A 215 12.86 -22.56 -11.38
N LEU A 216 12.45 -21.29 -11.19
CA LEU A 216 11.32 -20.71 -11.92
C LEU A 216 11.70 -20.22 -13.32
N ILE A 217 12.96 -19.82 -13.52
CA ILE A 217 13.45 -19.40 -14.84
C ILE A 217 14.02 -20.57 -15.64
N ASP A 218 14.42 -21.65 -14.97
CA ASP A 218 14.91 -22.87 -15.59
C ASP A 218 13.81 -23.48 -16.49
N GLY A 219 14.11 -23.66 -17.77
CA GLY A 219 13.14 -24.08 -18.79
C GLY A 219 12.32 -22.97 -19.46
N ARG A 220 12.53 -21.69 -19.11
CA ARG A 220 11.93 -20.53 -19.82
C ARG A 220 12.91 -19.75 -20.68
N THR A 221 14.18 -20.15 -20.65
CA THR A 221 15.25 -19.47 -21.35
C THR A 221 15.06 -19.53 -22.86
N SER A 222 15.23 -18.39 -23.50
CA SER A 222 15.37 -18.32 -24.95
C SER A 222 16.85 -18.20 -25.35
N GLY A 223 17.69 -17.56 -24.52
CA GLY A 223 19.14 -17.45 -24.67
C GLY A 223 19.98 -18.43 -23.84
N LYS A 224 21.29 -18.17 -23.76
CA LYS A 224 22.25 -18.94 -22.93
C LYS A 224 22.48 -18.32 -21.55
N TYR A 225 22.34 -17.00 -21.44
CA TYR A 225 22.61 -16.22 -20.24
C TYR A 225 21.40 -15.39 -19.85
N TRP A 226 21.21 -15.20 -18.55
CA TRP A 226 20.20 -14.30 -17.98
C TRP A 226 20.87 -13.06 -17.41
N MET A 227 20.19 -11.92 -17.48
CA MET A 227 20.60 -10.72 -16.73
C MET A 227 19.71 -10.54 -15.52
N LEU A 228 20.30 -10.34 -14.35
CA LEU A 228 19.59 -9.98 -13.12
C LEU A 228 19.96 -8.57 -12.68
N ILE A 229 19.03 -7.63 -12.82
CA ILE A 229 19.19 -6.25 -12.37
C ILE A 229 18.72 -6.13 -10.93
N LEU A 230 19.61 -5.65 -10.05
CA LEU A 230 19.38 -5.53 -8.62
C LEU A 230 19.94 -4.22 -8.05
N ASP A 231 19.47 -3.81 -6.88
CA ASP A 231 19.99 -2.64 -6.19
C ASP A 231 21.32 -2.96 -5.51
N GLY A 232 22.26 -2.02 -5.56
CA GLY A 232 23.59 -2.21 -4.95
C GLY A 232 23.59 -2.13 -3.41
N HIS A 233 22.44 -2.34 -2.76
CA HIS A 233 22.34 -2.28 -1.31
C HIS A 233 22.91 -3.57 -0.69
N GLY A 234 23.76 -3.41 0.33
CA GLY A 234 24.79 -4.36 0.75
C GLY A 234 24.38 -5.75 1.27
N SER A 235 23.13 -6.18 1.08
CA SER A 235 22.66 -7.54 1.42
C SER A 235 22.71 -8.55 0.27
N HIS A 236 22.86 -8.09 -0.98
CA HIS A 236 22.71 -8.91 -2.20
C HIS A 236 24.00 -9.27 -2.90
N LEU A 237 25.14 -8.94 -2.30
CA LEU A 237 26.47 -8.99 -2.94
C LEU A 237 27.46 -9.80 -2.13
N THR A 238 27.04 -11.00 -1.70
CA THR A 238 27.96 -11.98 -1.11
C THR A 238 28.69 -12.75 -2.21
N ALA A 239 29.91 -13.18 -1.95
CA ALA A 239 30.67 -14.03 -2.87
C ALA A 239 29.90 -15.33 -3.23
N GLU A 240 29.09 -15.85 -2.31
CA GLU A 240 28.28 -17.04 -2.57
C GLU A 240 27.11 -16.76 -3.53
N PHE A 241 26.50 -15.57 -3.43
CA PHE A 241 25.48 -15.13 -4.39
C PHE A 241 26.05 -15.01 -5.79
N ASP A 242 27.19 -14.33 -5.94
CA ASP A 242 27.87 -14.16 -7.22
C ASP A 242 28.34 -15.49 -7.83
N HIS A 243 28.89 -16.39 -7.00
CA HIS A 243 29.24 -17.74 -7.43
C HIS A 243 28.02 -18.54 -7.90
N THR A 244 26.88 -18.41 -7.19
CA THR A 244 25.63 -19.06 -7.59
C THR A 244 25.12 -18.50 -8.91
N CYS A 245 25.17 -17.19 -9.12
CA CYS A 245 24.82 -16.57 -10.39
C CYS A 245 25.70 -17.09 -11.53
N THR A 246 27.02 -17.07 -11.34
CA THR A 246 28.01 -17.54 -12.34
C THR A 246 27.77 -18.99 -12.73
N LYS A 247 27.57 -19.88 -11.76
CA LYS A 247 27.32 -21.32 -12.00
C LYS A 247 26.05 -21.56 -12.83
N ASN A 248 25.07 -20.66 -12.76
CA ASN A 248 23.80 -20.78 -13.45
C ASN A 248 23.67 -19.81 -14.64
N ASN A 249 24.79 -19.31 -15.20
CA ASN A 249 24.80 -18.38 -16.34
C ASN A 249 23.96 -17.11 -16.12
N ILE A 250 23.85 -16.64 -14.87
CA ILE A 250 23.19 -15.38 -14.52
C ILE A 250 24.27 -14.31 -14.39
N ILE A 251 24.09 -13.19 -15.08
CA ILE A 251 24.95 -12.00 -14.99
C ILE A 251 24.24 -10.96 -14.10
N PRO A 252 24.67 -10.78 -12.83
CA PRO A 252 24.12 -9.75 -11.97
C PRO A 252 24.63 -8.38 -12.39
N VAL A 253 23.73 -7.41 -12.54
CA VAL A 253 24.06 -6.02 -12.85
C VAL A 253 23.48 -5.11 -11.77
N CYS A 254 24.37 -4.50 -10.99
CA CYS A 254 23.98 -3.59 -9.92
C CYS A 254 23.69 -2.19 -10.45
N MET A 255 22.59 -1.61 -9.99
CA MET A 255 22.33 -0.19 -10.19
C MET A 255 23.29 0.67 -9.36
N PRO A 256 23.57 1.91 -9.80
CA PRO A 256 24.31 2.89 -9.00
C PRO A 256 23.67 3.07 -7.62
N PRO A 257 24.47 3.31 -6.56
CA PRO A 257 23.94 3.57 -5.23
C PRO A 257 22.90 4.70 -5.25
N HIS A 258 21.86 4.58 -4.41
CA HIS A 258 20.79 5.58 -4.25
C HIS A 258 20.04 5.99 -5.53
N SER A 259 20.03 5.13 -6.56
CA SER A 259 19.37 5.40 -7.85
C SER A 259 18.07 4.61 -8.08
N SER A 260 17.61 3.79 -7.13
CA SER A 260 16.44 2.93 -7.29
C SER A 260 15.18 3.71 -7.69
N HIS A 261 14.98 4.93 -7.17
CA HIS A 261 13.84 5.77 -7.54
C HIS A 261 13.80 6.21 -9.02
N LEU A 262 14.89 6.00 -9.77
CA LEU A 262 14.99 6.26 -11.21
C LEU A 262 15.11 4.98 -12.03
N LEU A 263 15.95 4.05 -11.56
CA LEU A 263 16.44 2.95 -12.38
C LEU A 263 15.80 1.60 -12.05
N GLN A 264 15.08 1.47 -10.94
CA GLN A 264 14.49 0.22 -10.46
C GLN A 264 13.04 0.06 -10.97
N PRO A 265 12.76 -0.81 -11.97
CA PRO A 265 11.42 -0.98 -12.54
C PRO A 265 10.34 -1.24 -11.50
N LEU A 266 10.62 -2.11 -10.53
CA LEU A 266 9.67 -2.47 -9.49
C LEU A 266 9.29 -1.26 -8.63
N ASP A 267 10.25 -0.43 -8.21
CA ASP A 267 9.99 0.81 -7.47
C ASP A 267 9.21 1.84 -8.29
N VAL A 268 9.64 2.08 -9.54
CA VAL A 268 9.12 3.16 -10.40
C VAL A 268 7.67 2.88 -10.83
N GLY A 269 7.34 1.64 -11.18
CA GLY A 269 6.03 1.34 -11.77
C GLY A 269 5.13 0.39 -10.97
N CYS A 270 5.69 -0.52 -10.17
CA CYS A 270 4.90 -1.59 -9.54
C CYS A 270 4.58 -1.31 -8.07
N PHE A 271 5.59 -1.08 -7.21
CA PHE A 271 5.44 -1.06 -5.76
C PHE A 271 4.56 0.06 -5.23
N ALA A 272 4.65 1.26 -5.81
CA ALA A 272 3.76 2.36 -5.42
C ALA A 272 2.28 2.03 -5.70
N VAL A 273 2.00 1.41 -6.85
CA VAL A 273 0.65 1.01 -7.25
C VAL A 273 0.14 -0.16 -6.40
N LEU A 274 1.03 -1.10 -6.08
CA LEU A 274 0.76 -2.25 -5.22
C LEU A 274 0.38 -1.83 -3.81
N LYS A 275 1.19 -0.95 -3.19
CA LYS A 275 0.91 -0.38 -1.87
C LYS A 275 -0.41 0.38 -1.84
N ARG A 276 -0.74 1.10 -2.92
CA ARG A 276 -2.03 1.79 -3.05
C ARG A 276 -3.21 0.83 -3.10
N HIS A 277 -3.16 -0.21 -3.93
CA HIS A 277 -4.25 -1.21 -4.02
C HIS A 277 -4.39 -2.01 -2.73
N TYR A 278 -3.28 -2.42 -2.12
CA TYR A 278 -3.30 -3.07 -0.81
C TYR A 278 -3.95 -2.16 0.25
N GLY A 279 -3.54 -0.88 0.33
CA GLY A 279 -4.11 0.09 1.25
C GLY A 279 -5.61 0.32 1.05
N GLN A 280 -6.11 0.27 -0.19
CA GLN A 280 -7.55 0.32 -0.48
C GLN A 280 -8.30 -0.90 0.06
N LEU A 281 -7.73 -2.11 -0.03
CA LEU A 281 -8.34 -3.32 0.52
C LEU A 281 -8.38 -3.29 2.05
N VAL A 282 -7.32 -2.79 2.68
CA VAL A 282 -7.28 -2.56 4.13
C VAL A 282 -8.34 -1.53 4.55
N GLU A 283 -8.44 -0.40 3.83
CA GLU A 283 -9.45 0.63 4.10
C GLU A 283 -10.89 0.08 3.98
N GLN A 284 -11.17 -0.71 2.93
CA GLN A 284 -12.47 -1.37 2.77
C GLN A 284 -12.81 -2.27 3.95
N ARG A 285 -11.82 -3.02 4.44
CA ARG A 285 -11.99 -3.90 5.59
C ARG A 285 -12.25 -3.11 6.88
N MET A 286 -11.56 -2.00 7.08
CA MET A 286 -11.81 -1.12 8.23
C MET A 286 -13.21 -0.52 8.25
N ARG A 287 -13.75 -0.12 7.09
CA ARG A 287 -15.12 0.39 6.98
C ARG A 287 -16.17 -0.62 7.45
N LEU A 288 -15.83 -1.90 7.46
CA LEU A 288 -16.68 -2.99 7.96
C LEU A 288 -16.47 -3.27 9.47
N GLY A 289 -15.72 -2.43 10.18
CA GLY A 289 -15.50 -2.51 11.62
C GLY A 289 -14.27 -3.32 12.06
N PHE A 290 -13.44 -3.78 11.12
CA PHE A 290 -12.23 -4.55 11.41
C PHE A 290 -11.02 -3.63 11.61
N ASN A 291 -10.61 -3.43 12.87
CA ASN A 291 -9.56 -2.49 13.24
C ASN A 291 -8.17 -3.14 13.38
N HIS A 292 -8.02 -4.38 12.97
CA HIS A 292 -6.78 -5.15 13.04
C HIS A 292 -6.63 -6.00 11.77
N ILE A 293 -5.42 -6.01 11.21
CA ILE A 293 -5.06 -6.79 10.02
C ILE A 293 -3.94 -7.73 10.45
N ASP A 294 -4.24 -9.03 10.50
CA ASP A 294 -3.23 -10.04 10.78
C ASP A 294 -2.62 -10.65 9.50
N LYS A 295 -1.73 -11.62 9.66
CA LYS A 295 -1.07 -12.31 8.54
C LYS A 295 -2.04 -13.00 7.59
N LEU A 296 -3.14 -13.58 8.09
CA LEU A 296 -4.14 -14.21 7.23
C LEU A 296 -4.90 -13.17 6.41
N ASP A 297 -5.15 -12.00 7.01
CA ASP A 297 -5.76 -10.87 6.31
C ASP A 297 -4.84 -10.30 5.24
N PHE A 298 -3.54 -10.19 5.53
CA PHE A 298 -2.52 -9.86 4.54
C PHE A 298 -2.50 -10.88 3.39
N LEU A 299 -2.44 -12.18 3.68
CA LEU A 299 -2.43 -13.25 2.68
C LEU A 299 -3.72 -13.32 1.86
N THR A 300 -4.82 -12.75 2.35
CA THR A 300 -6.08 -12.62 1.59
C THR A 300 -6.08 -11.40 0.68
N ALA A 301 -5.46 -10.29 1.11
CA ALA A 301 -5.51 -8.99 0.42
C ALA A 301 -4.35 -8.81 -0.57
N PHE A 302 -3.15 -9.24 -0.20
CA PHE A 302 -1.93 -9.04 -0.98
C PHE A 302 -1.99 -9.72 -2.36
N PRO A 303 -2.40 -11.01 -2.50
CA PRO A 303 -2.56 -11.62 -3.83
C PRO A 303 -3.54 -10.84 -4.72
N LYS A 304 -4.65 -10.33 -4.16
CA LYS A 304 -5.62 -9.52 -4.92
C LYS A 304 -5.02 -8.20 -5.39
N ALA A 305 -4.28 -7.52 -4.52
CA ALA A 305 -3.56 -6.30 -4.90
C ALA A 305 -2.51 -6.60 -5.98
N ARG A 306 -1.79 -7.71 -5.85
CA ARG A 306 -0.75 -8.14 -6.78
C ARG A 306 -1.30 -8.41 -8.18
N THR A 307 -2.38 -9.18 -8.31
CA THR A 307 -3.04 -9.47 -9.60
C THR A 307 -3.49 -8.21 -10.33
N MET A 308 -3.83 -7.15 -9.60
CA MET A 308 -4.21 -5.86 -10.21
C MET A 308 -3.03 -5.10 -10.81
N VAL A 309 -1.83 -5.28 -10.25
CA VAL A 309 -0.62 -4.52 -10.60
C VAL A 309 0.25 -5.24 -11.61
N TYR A 310 0.57 -6.51 -11.36
CA TYR A 310 1.53 -7.30 -12.16
C TYR A 310 0.91 -7.83 -13.45
N LYS A 311 0.28 -6.94 -14.20
CA LYS A 311 -0.14 -7.16 -15.58
C LYS A 311 1.05 -6.92 -16.49
N ALA A 312 1.18 -7.70 -17.56
CA ALA A 312 2.30 -7.59 -18.49
C ALA A 312 2.53 -6.16 -19.01
N GLN A 313 1.45 -5.42 -19.28
CA GLN A 313 1.58 -4.03 -19.72
C GLN A 313 2.16 -3.11 -18.64
N THR A 314 1.76 -3.27 -17.38
CA THR A 314 2.29 -2.46 -16.26
C THR A 314 3.79 -2.71 -16.13
N VAL A 315 4.20 -3.98 -16.11
CA VAL A 315 5.60 -4.37 -15.97
C VAL A 315 6.44 -3.84 -17.13
N ARG A 316 6.01 -4.03 -18.38
CA ARG A 316 6.70 -3.46 -19.56
C ARG A 316 6.83 -1.94 -19.48
N ASN A 317 5.76 -1.26 -19.06
CA ASN A 317 5.79 0.19 -18.87
C ASN A 317 6.80 0.59 -17.77
N SER A 318 6.96 -0.21 -16.72
CA SER A 318 7.97 0.03 -15.68
C SER A 318 9.38 -0.02 -16.24
N PHE A 319 9.74 -1.06 -17.00
CA PHE A 319 11.04 -1.16 -17.67
C PHE A 319 11.25 -0.04 -18.72
N THR A 320 10.18 0.37 -19.39
CA THR A 320 10.24 1.51 -20.33
C THR A 320 10.49 2.82 -19.59
N ALA A 321 9.83 3.03 -18.44
CA ALA A 321 9.94 4.25 -17.65
C ALA A 321 11.33 4.41 -17.03
N THR A 322 12.02 3.31 -16.69
CA THR A 322 13.40 3.33 -16.21
C THR A 322 14.43 3.42 -17.32
N GLY A 323 14.02 3.48 -18.59
CA GLY A 323 14.94 3.58 -19.73
C GLY A 323 15.62 2.27 -20.13
N LEU A 324 15.30 1.15 -19.47
CA LEU A 324 15.81 -0.18 -19.83
C LEU A 324 15.21 -0.71 -21.15
N LEU A 325 14.04 -0.22 -21.55
CA LEU A 325 13.37 -0.56 -22.81
C LEU A 325 12.76 0.69 -23.47
N THR A 326 13.48 1.45 -24.30
CA THR A 326 12.87 2.60 -24.98
C THR A 326 12.01 2.19 -26.20
N VAL A 327 10.71 2.57 -26.25
CA VAL A 327 10.05 3.44 -27.29
C VAL A 327 8.51 3.65 -27.04
N ARG A 328 8.14 4.94 -26.89
CA ARG A 328 6.90 5.73 -27.16
C ARG A 328 5.43 5.27 -26.90
N LEU A 329 4.69 6.25 -26.36
CA LEU A 329 3.25 6.32 -25.99
C LEU A 329 2.26 6.41 -27.18
N LYS A 330 1.05 5.83 -27.01
CA LYS A 330 -0.17 6.12 -27.81
C LYS A 330 -1.33 6.59 -26.93
N THR A 331 -2.04 7.62 -27.40
CA THR A 331 -3.24 8.25 -26.82
C THR A 331 -4.54 7.54 -27.25
N PRO A 332 -5.65 7.67 -26.49
CA PRO A 332 -6.91 6.96 -26.74
C PRO A 332 -7.96 7.79 -27.52
N THR A 333 -8.85 7.10 -28.24
CA THR A 333 -10.05 7.63 -28.94
C THR A 333 -11.31 7.42 -28.08
N PRO A 334 -12.34 8.30 -28.12
CA PRO A 334 -13.49 8.25 -27.23
C PRO A 334 -14.64 7.34 -27.74
N PRO A 335 -15.57 6.93 -26.86
CA PRO A 335 -16.67 6.02 -27.21
C PRO A 335 -17.89 6.75 -27.82
N PRO A 336 -18.73 6.05 -28.61
CA PRO A 336 -19.96 6.62 -29.15
C PRO A 336 -21.10 6.63 -28.12
N SER A 337 -21.91 7.69 -28.19
CA SER A 337 -23.15 7.87 -27.43
C SER A 337 -24.25 6.91 -27.89
N ARG A 338 -24.92 6.24 -26.95
CA ARG A 338 -26.20 5.55 -27.19
C ARG A 338 -27.36 6.44 -26.77
N SER A 339 -28.28 6.68 -27.69
CA SER A 339 -29.64 7.18 -27.38
C SER A 339 -30.52 6.01 -26.92
N SER A 340 -31.44 6.29 -26.00
CA SER A 340 -32.47 5.35 -25.57
C SER A 340 -33.83 6.05 -25.57
N ASP A 341 -34.69 5.70 -26.52
CA ASP A 341 -36.11 5.98 -26.46
C ASP A 341 -36.84 4.75 -25.90
N THR A 342 -37.66 4.92 -24.87
CA THR A 342 -38.65 3.91 -24.49
C THR A 342 -39.87 4.52 -23.78
N GLN A 343 -41.04 4.31 -24.38
CA GLN A 343 -42.35 4.76 -23.93
C GLN A 343 -42.83 4.03 -22.64
N SER A 344 -43.17 4.77 -21.59
CA SER A 344 -44.56 5.16 -21.29
C SER A 344 -45.62 4.24 -20.63
N SER A 345 -45.40 3.02 -20.10
CA SER A 345 -46.38 2.40 -19.16
C SER A 345 -46.53 3.21 -17.85
N CYS A 346 -47.75 3.66 -17.53
CA CYS A 346 -48.05 4.62 -16.45
C CYS A 346 -49.05 4.10 -15.39
N LEU A 347 -49.24 2.78 -15.24
CA LEU A 347 -50.29 2.21 -14.38
C LEU A 347 -49.85 1.07 -13.43
N GLN A 348 -48.55 0.84 -13.22
CA GLN A 348 -48.06 -0.22 -12.32
C GLN A 348 -47.41 0.37 -11.06
N THR A 349 -47.51 -0.31 -9.91
CA THR A 349 -46.76 0.08 -8.70
C THR A 349 -45.27 0.19 -9.01
N PRO A 350 -44.62 1.35 -8.80
CA PRO A 350 -43.21 1.51 -9.09
C PRO A 350 -42.34 0.57 -8.27
N GLN A 351 -41.49 -0.20 -8.95
CA GLN A 351 -40.56 -1.13 -8.31
C GLN A 351 -39.14 -0.56 -8.19
N ASN A 352 -38.88 0.59 -8.82
CA ASN A 352 -37.59 1.28 -8.72
C ASN A 352 -37.74 2.82 -8.84
N PRO A 353 -36.74 3.60 -8.39
CA PRO A 353 -36.81 5.06 -8.40
C PRO A 353 -37.07 5.67 -9.78
N ARG A 354 -36.58 5.03 -10.86
CA ARG A 354 -36.77 5.52 -12.24
C ARG A 354 -38.22 5.40 -12.69
N GLN A 355 -38.87 4.27 -12.41
CA GLN A 355 -40.30 4.07 -12.69
C GLN A 355 -41.16 5.05 -11.90
N PHE A 356 -40.84 5.24 -10.61
CA PHE A 356 -41.57 6.17 -9.75
C PHE A 356 -41.44 7.62 -10.25
N LYS A 357 -40.22 8.06 -10.59
CA LYS A 357 -39.98 9.39 -11.16
C LYS A 357 -40.74 9.60 -12.47
N ARG A 358 -40.77 8.59 -13.36
CA ARG A 358 -41.51 8.67 -14.63
C ARG A 358 -43.02 8.82 -14.39
N GLN A 359 -43.60 8.01 -13.51
CA GLN A 359 -45.01 8.11 -13.16
C GLN A 359 -45.36 9.43 -12.48
N MET A 360 -44.51 9.89 -11.56
CA MET A 360 -44.65 11.16 -10.87
C MET A 360 -44.62 12.34 -11.86
N THR A 361 -43.74 12.31 -12.87
CA THR A 361 -43.72 13.35 -13.92
C THR A 361 -45.00 13.34 -14.76
N THR A 362 -45.57 12.17 -15.04
CA THR A 362 -46.84 12.04 -15.76
C THR A 362 -48.02 12.54 -14.92
N MET A 363 -48.06 12.22 -13.63
CA MET A 363 -49.10 12.68 -12.69
C MET A 363 -49.05 14.20 -12.49
N LYS A 364 -47.86 14.79 -12.32
CA LYS A 364 -47.70 16.25 -12.23
C LYS A 364 -48.23 16.97 -13.48
N LYS A 365 -47.92 16.45 -14.67
CA LYS A 365 -48.43 17.00 -15.95
C LYS A 365 -49.96 16.96 -16.00
N ARG A 366 -50.59 15.85 -15.57
CA ARG A 366 -52.05 15.72 -15.52
C ARG A 366 -52.70 16.68 -14.52
N ILE A 367 -52.17 16.80 -13.30
CA ILE A 367 -52.71 17.72 -12.27
C ILE A 367 -52.62 19.18 -12.71
N SER A 368 -51.50 19.58 -13.34
CA SER A 368 -51.32 20.94 -13.87
C SER A 368 -52.31 21.30 -14.98
N TRP A 369 -52.84 20.30 -15.69
CA TRP A 369 -53.79 20.48 -16.78
C TRP A 369 -55.22 20.76 -16.28
N HIS A 370 -55.57 20.31 -15.05
CA HIS A 370 -56.94 20.31 -14.55
C HIS A 370 -57.25 21.30 -13.40
N THR A 371 -56.26 21.98 -12.80
CA THR A 371 -56.51 22.90 -11.66
C THR A 371 -55.95 24.30 -11.90
N ARG A 372 -56.84 25.30 -12.00
CA ARG A 372 -56.49 26.70 -12.34
C ARG A 372 -56.20 27.62 -11.14
N SER A 373 -56.29 27.18 -9.87
CA SER A 373 -55.92 28.03 -8.72
C SER A 373 -55.46 27.35 -7.41
N SER A 374 -55.57 26.01 -7.22
CA SER A 374 -55.06 25.32 -5.99
C SER A 374 -53.81 24.45 -6.21
N SER A 375 -53.22 24.50 -7.41
CA SER A 375 -52.27 23.47 -7.87
C SER A 375 -50.86 23.56 -7.26
N LYS A 376 -50.47 24.72 -6.71
CA LYS A 376 -49.11 24.94 -6.19
C LYS A 376 -48.84 24.17 -4.90
N ALA A 377 -49.72 24.28 -3.90
CA ALA A 377 -49.58 23.59 -2.62
C ALA A 377 -49.64 22.06 -2.78
N ILE A 378 -50.56 21.57 -3.61
CA ILE A 378 -50.68 20.14 -3.94
C ILE A 378 -49.41 19.66 -4.68
N GLY A 379 -48.93 20.42 -5.68
CA GLY A 379 -47.69 20.11 -6.40
C GLY A 379 -46.44 20.08 -5.52
N GLU A 380 -46.36 20.96 -4.52
CA GLU A 380 -45.29 20.98 -3.52
C GLU A 380 -45.34 19.75 -2.60
N VAL A 381 -46.53 19.38 -2.10
CA VAL A 381 -46.74 18.16 -1.30
C VAL A 381 -46.32 16.92 -2.09
N PHE A 382 -46.74 16.80 -3.35
CA PHE A 382 -46.32 15.70 -4.23
C PHE A 382 -44.80 15.69 -4.47
N THR A 383 -44.17 16.86 -4.61
CA THR A 383 -42.72 16.95 -4.77
C THR A 383 -41.98 16.50 -3.51
N ARG A 384 -42.45 16.91 -2.33
CA ARG A 384 -41.89 16.49 -1.03
C ARG A 384 -42.07 14.99 -0.81
N ALA A 385 -43.27 14.44 -1.08
CA ALA A 385 -43.53 13.01 -1.01
C ALA A 385 -42.68 12.20 -1.99
N SER A 386 -42.51 12.70 -3.23
CA SER A 386 -41.64 12.09 -4.23
C SER A 386 -40.19 12.02 -3.76
N LYS A 387 -39.67 13.14 -3.23
CA LYS A 387 -38.32 13.22 -2.69
C LYS A 387 -38.15 12.30 -1.49
N ALA A 388 -39.15 12.22 -0.60
CA ALA A 388 -39.14 11.32 0.55
C ALA A 388 -39.07 9.85 0.11
N TYR A 389 -39.89 9.44 -0.86
CA TYR A 389 -39.84 8.08 -1.43
C TYR A 389 -38.48 7.78 -2.07
N GLU A 390 -37.95 8.67 -2.91
CA GLU A 390 -36.62 8.50 -3.52
C GLU A 390 -35.51 8.37 -2.46
N MET A 391 -35.52 9.22 -1.43
CA MET A 391 -34.58 9.16 -0.32
C MET A 391 -34.71 7.85 0.46
N SER A 392 -35.92 7.39 0.75
CA SER A 392 -36.16 6.14 1.49
C SER A 392 -35.71 4.91 0.70
N ILE A 393 -36.00 4.83 -0.60
CA ILE A 393 -35.51 3.73 -1.43
C ILE A 393 -33.99 3.77 -1.54
N ASN A 394 -33.39 4.93 -1.81
CA ASN A 394 -31.94 5.02 -1.91
C ASN A 394 -31.26 4.64 -0.59
N LYS A 395 -31.82 5.06 0.56
CA LYS A 395 -31.36 4.63 1.90
C LYS A 395 -31.48 3.12 2.06
N LEU A 396 -32.61 2.52 1.66
CA LEU A 396 -32.80 1.08 1.73
C LEU A 396 -31.78 0.33 0.85
N THR A 397 -31.53 0.80 -0.36
CA THR A 397 -30.52 0.22 -1.27
C THR A 397 -29.11 0.31 -0.68
N ILE A 398 -28.74 1.45 -0.09
CA ILE A 398 -27.46 1.62 0.62
C ILE A 398 -27.37 0.63 1.79
N ALA A 399 -28.40 0.56 2.64
CA ALA A 399 -28.44 -0.34 3.78
C ALA A 399 -28.38 -1.82 3.37
N GLN A 400 -29.07 -2.21 2.29
CA GLN A 400 -29.00 -3.56 1.73
C GLN A 400 -27.58 -3.91 1.27
N LYS A 401 -26.87 -2.96 0.65
CA LYS A 401 -25.48 -3.14 0.22
C LYS A 401 -24.54 -3.27 1.42
N GLU A 402 -24.67 -2.40 2.43
CA GLU A 402 -23.88 -2.47 3.66
C GLU A 402 -24.09 -3.81 4.39
N LEU A 403 -25.35 -4.25 4.50
CA LEU A 403 -25.69 -5.52 5.13
C LEU A 403 -25.17 -6.72 4.35
N HIS A 404 -25.21 -6.69 3.01
CA HIS A 404 -24.57 -7.70 2.18
C HIS A 404 -23.06 -7.77 2.43
N ASP A 405 -22.38 -6.61 2.46
CA ASP A 405 -20.93 -6.54 2.64
C ASP A 405 -20.50 -6.98 4.04
N LEU A 406 -21.27 -6.62 5.07
CA LEU A 406 -21.07 -7.10 6.44
C LEU A 406 -21.26 -8.62 6.55
N ARG A 407 -22.30 -9.18 5.92
CA ARG A 407 -22.52 -10.64 5.88
C ARG A 407 -21.36 -11.37 5.19
N ALA A 408 -20.90 -10.85 4.05
CA ALA A 408 -19.76 -11.42 3.34
C ALA A 408 -18.46 -11.35 4.16
N ALA A 409 -18.26 -10.27 4.93
CA ALA A 409 -17.10 -10.15 5.82
C ALA A 409 -17.18 -11.10 7.02
N HIS A 410 -18.37 -11.26 7.61
CA HIS A 410 -18.60 -12.21 8.69
C HIS A 410 -18.33 -13.66 8.24
N GLU A 411 -18.73 -14.03 7.01
CA GLU A 411 -18.44 -15.36 6.47
C GLU A 411 -16.93 -15.57 6.27
N LYS A 412 -16.20 -14.57 5.78
CA LYS A 412 -14.72 -14.63 5.68
C LYS A 412 -14.06 -14.80 7.05
N GLU A 413 -14.56 -14.13 8.09
CA GLU A 413 -14.06 -14.34 9.46
C GLU A 413 -14.34 -15.75 9.97
N LYS A 414 -15.49 -16.32 9.63
CA LYS A 414 -15.82 -17.71 9.97
C LYS A 414 -14.84 -18.68 9.29
N GLN A 415 -14.60 -18.50 7.99
CA GLN A 415 -13.61 -19.28 7.23
C GLN A 415 -12.20 -19.13 7.83
N LYS A 416 -11.79 -17.90 8.14
CA LYS A 416 -10.50 -17.59 8.79
C LYS A 416 -10.32 -18.33 10.12
N ARG A 417 -11.38 -18.44 10.92
CA ARG A 417 -11.35 -19.17 12.21
C ARG A 417 -11.23 -20.69 12.05
N GLN A 418 -11.66 -21.23 10.91
CA GLN A 418 -11.59 -22.66 10.58
C GLN A 418 -10.22 -23.07 10.02
N LYS A 419 -9.39 -22.12 9.58
CA LYS A 419 -8.06 -22.40 9.02
C LYS A 419 -7.16 -23.15 9.99
N SER A 420 -6.29 -23.99 9.45
CA SER A 420 -5.38 -24.81 10.23
C SER A 420 -4.42 -23.96 11.09
N LYS A 421 -4.33 -24.31 12.36
CA LYS A 421 -3.38 -23.72 13.33
C LYS A 421 -2.14 -24.59 13.55
N LYS A 422 -2.00 -25.70 12.81
CA LYS A 422 -0.83 -26.59 12.89
C LYS A 422 0.43 -25.80 12.58
N GLN A 423 1.44 -25.97 13.43
CA GLN A 423 2.72 -25.28 13.34
C GLN A 423 3.72 -26.12 12.56
N ILE A 424 4.47 -25.46 11.68
CA ILE A 424 5.46 -26.10 10.80
C ILE A 424 6.80 -25.43 11.08
N SER A 425 7.83 -26.24 11.36
CA SER A 425 9.22 -25.79 11.49
C SER A 425 9.93 -26.06 10.18
N HIS A 426 10.67 -25.07 9.66
CA HIS A 426 11.45 -25.18 8.45
C HIS A 426 12.54 -24.12 8.45
N ASP A 427 13.64 -24.37 7.73
CA ASP A 427 14.84 -23.52 7.73
C ASP A 427 14.95 -22.62 6.49
N HIS A 428 14.07 -22.83 5.51
CA HIS A 428 13.99 -22.10 4.24
C HIS A 428 12.52 -21.83 3.87
N GLY A 429 12.25 -20.93 2.94
CA GLY A 429 10.92 -20.63 2.45
C GLY A 429 10.30 -21.82 1.74
N ILE A 430 9.07 -22.15 2.13
CA ILE A 430 8.36 -23.35 1.66
C ILE A 430 7.11 -22.99 0.86
N THR A 431 6.71 -23.87 -0.05
CA THR A 431 5.44 -23.82 -0.79
C THR A 431 4.29 -24.43 0.02
N ARG A 432 3.08 -24.35 -0.53
CA ARG A 432 1.91 -25.03 0.02
C ARG A 432 2.09 -26.55 0.08
N GLU A 433 2.62 -27.15 -0.99
CA GLU A 433 2.80 -28.60 -1.09
C GLU A 433 3.84 -29.09 -0.08
N GLU A 434 4.98 -28.38 0.03
CA GLU A 434 6.02 -28.68 1.02
C GLU A 434 5.47 -28.55 2.45
N ALA A 435 4.68 -27.52 2.72
CA ALA A 435 4.01 -27.34 4.02
C ALA A 435 3.05 -28.49 4.35
N GLN A 436 2.28 -28.98 3.37
CA GLN A 436 1.39 -30.12 3.55
C GLN A 436 2.17 -31.42 3.78
N ALA A 437 3.23 -31.67 3.02
CA ALA A 437 4.10 -32.83 3.16
C ALA A 437 4.78 -32.88 4.54
N LEU A 438 5.28 -31.74 5.04
CA LEU A 438 5.89 -31.65 6.37
C LEU A 438 4.89 -32.01 7.49
N VAL A 439 3.63 -31.56 7.37
CA VAL A 439 2.59 -31.89 8.34
C VAL A 439 2.19 -33.37 8.26
N GLN A 440 2.11 -33.93 7.06
CA GLN A 440 1.80 -35.35 6.86
C GLN A 440 2.89 -36.24 7.46
N GLY A 441 4.17 -35.92 7.19
CA GLY A 441 5.31 -36.64 7.77
C GLY A 441 5.35 -36.58 9.30
N GLN A 442 4.96 -35.45 9.91
CA GLN A 442 4.85 -35.35 11.38
C GLN A 442 3.74 -36.25 11.96
N ILE A 443 2.62 -36.40 11.25
CA ILE A 443 1.52 -37.28 11.66
C ILE A 443 1.98 -38.75 11.58
N GLU A 444 2.61 -39.13 10.47
CA GLU A 444 3.13 -40.49 10.25
C GLU A 444 4.23 -40.86 11.26
N ALA A 445 5.16 -39.93 11.54
CA ALA A 445 6.17 -40.10 12.58
C ALA A 445 5.56 -40.29 13.98
N SER A 446 4.48 -39.58 14.29
CA SER A 446 3.77 -39.75 15.57
C SER A 446 3.05 -41.10 15.66
N GLN A 447 2.51 -41.60 14.54
CA GLN A 447 1.83 -42.90 14.47
C GLN A 447 2.81 -44.08 14.52
N THR A 448 3.98 -43.96 13.90
CA THR A 448 5.04 -44.99 13.93
C THR A 448 5.67 -45.15 15.32
N VAL A 449 5.85 -44.06 16.07
CA VAL A 449 6.29 -44.12 17.48
C VAL A 449 5.25 -44.83 18.37
N THR A 450 3.97 -44.81 17.98
CA THR A 450 2.90 -45.47 18.74
C THR A 450 2.78 -46.98 18.42
N THR A 451 3.45 -47.47 17.36
CA THR A 451 3.30 -48.85 16.86
C THR A 451 4.56 -49.72 17.00
N ALA A 452 5.63 -49.22 17.64
CA ALA A 452 6.78 -50.04 18.01
C ALA A 452 6.40 -51.09 19.09
N PRO A 453 6.93 -52.33 19.03
CA PRO A 453 6.59 -53.37 20.01
C PRO A 453 7.07 -52.96 21.41
N ALA A 454 6.20 -53.09 22.40
CA ALA A 454 6.52 -52.83 23.79
C ALA A 454 7.63 -53.77 24.29
N GLU A 455 8.75 -53.19 24.74
CA GLU A 455 9.66 -53.85 25.68
C GLU A 455 8.93 -54.11 27.03
N PRO A 456 9.36 -55.10 27.82
CA PRO A 456 8.58 -55.60 28.95
C PRO A 456 8.44 -54.58 30.08
N GLU A 457 7.27 -54.66 30.70
CA GLU A 457 6.68 -53.78 31.71
C GLU A 457 7.65 -53.23 32.79
N LEU A 458 7.76 -51.90 32.84
CA LEU A 458 8.10 -51.16 34.05
C LEU A 458 6.80 -50.81 34.83
N PRO A 459 6.86 -50.64 36.17
CA PRO A 459 5.67 -50.67 37.01
C PRO A 459 4.73 -49.50 36.72
N VAL A 460 3.43 -49.82 36.73
CA VAL A 460 2.27 -48.94 36.54
C VAL A 460 2.47 -47.55 37.18
N SER A 461 2.64 -46.52 36.34
CA SER A 461 2.55 -45.13 36.78
C SER A 461 1.09 -44.79 37.06
N HIS A 462 0.76 -44.53 38.33
CA HIS A 462 -0.56 -44.10 38.76
C HIS A 462 -1.06 -42.88 37.95
N LEU A 463 -2.34 -42.91 37.55
CA LEU A 463 -3.07 -41.76 37.02
C LEU A 463 -2.86 -40.54 37.94
N PRO A 464 -2.70 -39.31 37.41
CA PRO A 464 -2.57 -38.13 38.26
C PRO A 464 -3.85 -37.96 39.07
N VAL A 465 -3.76 -38.22 40.38
CA VAL A 465 -4.84 -37.95 41.32
C VAL A 465 -5.18 -36.46 41.23
N ARG A 466 -6.39 -36.16 40.79
CA ARG A 466 -6.95 -34.80 40.82
C ARG A 466 -6.84 -34.31 42.26
N ARG A 467 -6.03 -33.28 42.53
CA ARG A 467 -5.90 -32.69 43.88
C ARG A 467 -7.30 -32.39 44.41
N GLN A 468 -7.69 -33.03 45.50
CA GLN A 468 -8.93 -32.75 46.20
C GLN A 468 -8.86 -31.33 46.75
N PHE A 469 -9.78 -30.47 46.32
CA PHE A 469 -9.81 -29.07 46.74
C PHE A 469 -10.31 -28.99 48.19
N ARG A 470 -9.47 -28.43 49.07
CA ARG A 470 -9.80 -28.16 50.49
C ARG A 470 -10.38 -26.76 50.66
N CYS A 471 -11.41 -26.65 51.49
CA CYS A 471 -11.97 -25.36 51.87
C CYS A 471 -10.93 -24.55 52.66
N SER A 472 -10.58 -23.34 52.20
CA SER A 472 -9.60 -22.49 52.88
C SER A 472 -10.06 -21.91 54.23
N GLY A 473 -11.34 -22.07 54.59
CA GLY A 473 -11.89 -21.63 55.86
C GLY A 473 -11.90 -22.70 56.96
N CYS A 474 -12.22 -23.97 56.62
CA CYS A 474 -12.35 -25.06 57.60
C CYS A 474 -11.45 -26.27 57.32
N GLY A 475 -10.69 -26.28 56.21
CA GLY A 475 -9.78 -27.36 55.84
C GLY A 475 -10.43 -28.64 55.30
N ILE A 476 -11.77 -28.75 55.32
CA ILE A 476 -12.50 -29.93 54.87
C ILE A 476 -12.56 -29.98 53.33
N GLU A 477 -12.40 -31.18 52.76
CA GLU A 477 -12.46 -31.44 51.33
C GLU A 477 -13.89 -31.46 50.80
N GLY A 478 -14.08 -31.07 49.53
CA GLY A 478 -15.36 -31.23 48.82
C GLY A 478 -16.23 -29.97 48.72
N HIS A 479 -15.82 -28.83 49.28
CA HIS A 479 -16.50 -27.55 49.09
C HIS A 479 -15.54 -26.36 49.09
N LYS A 480 -15.98 -25.22 48.54
CA LYS A 480 -15.23 -23.95 48.54
C LYS A 480 -15.65 -23.08 49.73
N ILE A 481 -14.80 -22.15 50.14
CA ILE A 481 -15.04 -21.24 51.28
C ILE A 481 -16.36 -20.46 51.19
N THR A 482 -16.85 -20.20 49.96
CA THR A 482 -18.13 -19.53 49.71
C THR A 482 -19.35 -20.32 50.16
N GLY A 483 -19.24 -21.66 50.25
CA GLY A 483 -20.27 -22.56 50.77
C GLY A 483 -19.89 -23.23 52.09
N CYS A 484 -18.94 -22.66 52.84
CA CYS A 484 -18.44 -23.25 54.08
C CYS A 484 -19.50 -23.13 55.20
N PRO A 485 -19.96 -24.24 55.79
CA PRO A 485 -20.96 -24.22 56.87
C PRO A 485 -20.42 -23.57 58.16
N ASN A 486 -19.10 -23.56 58.36
CA ASN A 486 -18.43 -22.93 59.51
C ASN A 486 -18.04 -21.47 59.28
N ARG A 487 -18.53 -20.83 58.20
CA ARG A 487 -18.24 -19.41 57.98
C ARG A 487 -19.04 -18.57 58.97
N ALA A 488 -18.38 -18.08 60.02
CA ALA A 488 -18.96 -17.07 60.90
C ALA A 488 -19.40 -15.87 60.05
N ARG A 489 -20.72 -15.60 60.01
CA ARG A 489 -21.24 -14.38 59.40
C ARG A 489 -20.83 -13.22 60.31
N SER A 490 -19.81 -12.50 59.87
CA SER A 490 -19.48 -11.15 60.34
C SER A 490 -19.92 -10.15 59.29
#